data_AF-A0AAU3IJH0-F1
#
_entry.id   AF-A0AAU3IJH0-F1
#
_cell.length_a   1.000
_cell.length_b   1.000
_cell.length_c   1.000
_cell.angle_alpha   90.00
_cell.angle_beta   90.00
_cell.angle_gamma   90.00
#
_symmetry.space_group_name_H-M   'P 1'
#
loop_
_entity.id
_entity.type
_entity.pdbx_description
1 polymer ?
#
loop_
_entity_poly.entity_id
_entity_poly.type
_entity_poly.pdbx_seq_one_letter_code
_entity_poly.pdbx_strand_id
1 'polypeptide(L)'
;MLGAPLPAWIRPIAGALLLALLAPVACSPQETPTAAEAGQTLKAHILQLLKERNAQNVTITDPGGKDIPCGDGKAKQTFAATGEDLPARGSDALTDALLGALKRVAPYELVASGRPGEPMRVRNSASHTSLTLASSESGQYVVRGETECLTSH
;
A
#
# COMPACT_ATOMS: atom_id res chain seq x y z
N MET A 1 6.75 60.33 50.57
CA MET A 1 5.84 59.46 51.33
C MET A 1 4.57 59.26 50.52
N LEU A 2 4.07 58.01 50.51
CA LEU A 2 2.90 57.42 49.82
C LEU A 2 2.96 57.18 48.29
N GLY A 3 3.34 55.95 47.92
CA GLY A 3 2.67 55.17 46.84
C GLY A 3 1.39 54.52 47.37
N ALA A 4 0.50 53.86 46.63
CA ALA A 4 0.41 53.32 45.25
C ALA A 4 -1.11 53.31 44.86
N PRO A 5 -1.69 52.55 43.89
CA PRO A 5 -1.16 51.71 42.80
C PRO A 5 -1.85 51.90 41.41
N LEU A 6 -1.30 51.22 40.38
CA LEU A 6 -1.82 51.00 38.99
C LEU A 6 -3.08 50.07 38.99
N PRO A 7 -3.68 49.58 37.87
CA PRO A 7 -3.44 49.74 36.42
C PRO A 7 -4.73 49.85 35.54
N ALA A 8 -4.61 50.15 34.23
CA ALA A 8 -5.54 49.67 33.19
C ALA A 8 -4.99 50.03 31.79
N TRP A 9 -4.16 49.16 31.20
CA TRP A 9 -3.79 49.26 29.79
C TRP A 9 -4.75 48.39 28.97
N ILE A 10 -5.82 49.00 28.47
CA ILE A 10 -6.78 48.37 27.56
C ILE A 10 -6.20 48.47 26.15
N ARG A 11 -5.73 47.34 25.61
CA ARG A 11 -5.42 47.20 24.19
C ARG A 11 -6.61 46.52 23.50
N PRO A 12 -7.24 47.14 22.49
CA PRO A 12 -8.23 46.46 21.67
C PRO A 12 -7.48 45.69 20.58
N ILE A 13 -7.57 44.36 20.57
CA ILE A 13 -7.17 43.56 19.42
C ILE A 13 -8.40 42.82 18.94
N ALA A 14 -8.80 43.22 17.74
CA ALA A 14 -9.96 42.79 16.99
C ALA A 14 -10.06 41.26 16.92
N GLY A 15 -11.29 40.76 17.11
CA GLY A 15 -11.62 39.36 16.94
C GLY A 15 -11.38 38.89 15.52
N ALA A 16 -10.58 37.83 15.39
CA ALA A 16 -10.58 36.99 14.21
C ALA A 16 -11.54 35.83 14.47
N LEU A 17 -12.74 35.91 13.87
CA LEU A 17 -13.64 34.75 13.74
C LEU A 17 -12.92 33.68 12.90
N LEU A 18 -12.47 32.61 13.54
CA LEU A 18 -12.08 31.37 12.87
C LEU A 18 -13.35 30.64 12.44
N LEU A 19 -13.80 30.90 11.21
CA LEU A 19 -14.76 30.04 10.52
C LEU A 19 -14.09 28.69 10.26
N ALA A 20 -14.33 27.74 11.16
CA ALA A 20 -14.05 26.33 10.91
C ALA A 20 -14.97 25.86 9.78
N LEU A 21 -14.46 25.78 8.56
CA LEU A 21 -15.09 25.01 7.49
C LEU A 21 -15.03 23.53 7.89
N LEU A 22 -16.10 23.06 8.52
CA LEU A 22 -16.42 21.63 8.57
C LEU A 22 -16.84 21.23 7.16
N ALA A 23 -15.89 20.77 6.36
CA ALA A 23 -16.20 20.07 5.12
C ALA A 23 -16.95 18.78 5.51
N PRO A 24 -18.17 18.54 5.01
CA PRO A 24 -18.82 17.26 5.20
C PRO A 24 -17.96 16.19 4.52
N VAL A 25 -17.51 15.21 5.29
CA VAL A 25 -17.02 13.93 4.75
C VAL A 25 -18.22 13.31 4.07
N ALA A 26 -18.36 13.58 2.77
CA ALA A 26 -19.28 12.85 1.93
C ALA A 26 -18.78 11.41 1.93
N CYS A 27 -19.50 10.54 2.64
CA CYS A 27 -19.47 9.12 2.37
C CYS A 27 -20.04 8.93 0.96
N SER A 28 -19.20 9.11 -0.06
CA SER A 28 -19.51 8.67 -1.41
C SER A 28 -19.72 7.15 -1.37
N PRO A 29 -20.65 6.60 -2.18
CA PRO A 29 -20.64 5.17 -2.46
C PRO A 29 -19.22 4.80 -2.87
N GLN A 30 -18.68 3.67 -2.40
CA GLN A 30 -17.33 3.23 -2.76
C GLN A 30 -17.19 3.16 -4.28
N GLU A 31 -16.67 4.22 -4.87
CA GLU A 31 -16.33 4.27 -6.29
C GLU A 31 -15.25 3.22 -6.51
N THR A 32 -15.48 2.36 -7.51
CA THR A 32 -14.47 1.41 -7.93
C THR A 32 -13.23 2.20 -8.35
N PRO A 33 -12.04 1.89 -7.81
CA PRO A 33 -10.83 2.63 -8.13
C PRO A 33 -10.51 2.51 -9.62
N THR A 34 -9.87 3.55 -10.14
CA THR A 34 -9.24 3.52 -11.47
C THR A 34 -8.01 2.60 -11.46
N ALA A 35 -7.54 2.22 -12.65
CA ALA A 35 -6.32 1.41 -12.79
C ALA A 35 -5.11 2.05 -12.09
N ALA A 36 -4.99 3.39 -12.14
CA ALA A 36 -3.91 4.14 -11.51
C ALA A 36 -3.99 4.11 -9.97
N GLU A 37 -5.18 4.28 -9.38
CA GLU A 37 -5.37 4.26 -7.92
C GLU A 37 -5.13 2.87 -7.33
N ALA A 38 -5.66 1.83 -8.00
CA ALA A 38 -5.37 0.45 -7.63
C ALA A 38 -3.88 0.14 -7.81
N GLY A 39 -3.22 0.70 -8.83
CA GLY A 39 -1.78 0.56 -9.07
C GLY A 39 -0.91 1.18 -7.96
N GLN A 40 -1.29 2.35 -7.44
CA GLN A 40 -0.61 2.95 -6.28
C GLN A 40 -0.81 2.11 -5.02
N THR A 41 -2.02 1.59 -4.82
CA THR A 41 -2.33 0.68 -3.70
C THR A 41 -1.51 -0.60 -3.78
N LEU A 42 -1.42 -1.20 -4.96
CA LEU A 42 -0.60 -2.37 -5.25
C LEU A 42 0.87 -2.14 -4.88
N LYS A 43 1.45 -1.03 -5.35
CA LYS A 43 2.83 -0.64 -5.04
C LYS A 43 3.04 -0.49 -3.53
N ALA A 44 2.13 0.21 -2.85
CA ALA A 44 2.20 0.40 -1.40
C ALA A 44 2.15 -0.94 -0.65
N HIS A 45 1.26 -1.84 -1.02
CA HIS A 45 1.14 -3.17 -0.41
C HIS A 45 2.41 -4.01 -0.60
N ILE A 46 2.98 -4.05 -1.81
CA ILE A 46 4.19 -4.83 -2.08
C ILE A 46 5.40 -4.30 -1.28
N LEU A 47 5.58 -2.97 -1.25
CA LEU A 47 6.69 -2.37 -0.49
C LEU A 47 6.50 -2.53 1.02
N GLN A 48 5.28 -2.38 1.52
CA GLN A 48 4.98 -2.62 2.93
C GLN A 48 5.18 -4.09 3.29
N LEU A 49 4.84 -5.04 2.42
CA LEU A 49 5.08 -6.47 2.65
C LEU A 49 6.57 -6.77 2.82
N LEU A 50 7.41 -6.26 1.92
CA LEU A 50 8.87 -6.45 2.01
C LEU A 50 9.43 -5.79 3.29
N LYS A 51 8.90 -4.62 3.68
CA LYS A 51 9.24 -3.97 4.94
C LYS A 51 8.83 -4.81 6.17
N GLU A 52 7.62 -5.37 6.19
CA GLU A 52 7.14 -6.27 7.25
C GLU A 52 8.00 -7.54 7.39
N ARG A 53 8.65 -7.95 6.30
CA ARG A 53 9.63 -9.04 6.29
C ARG A 53 11.03 -8.62 6.72
N ASN A 54 11.27 -7.33 6.98
CA ASN A 54 12.59 -6.75 7.13
C ASN A 54 13.53 -7.14 5.97
N ALA A 55 12.99 -7.20 4.75
CA ALA A 55 13.75 -7.58 3.58
C ALA A 55 14.87 -6.57 3.33
N GLN A 56 16.07 -7.09 3.07
CA GLN A 56 17.24 -6.29 2.74
C GLN A 56 17.35 -6.12 1.22
N ASN A 57 18.18 -5.16 0.78
CA ASN A 57 18.54 -5.00 -0.64
C ASN A 57 17.31 -4.94 -1.57
N VAL A 58 16.24 -4.27 -1.12
CA VAL A 58 14.97 -4.21 -1.85
C VAL A 58 15.20 -3.56 -3.22
N THR A 59 14.87 -4.30 -4.28
CA THR A 59 15.04 -3.87 -5.66
C THR A 59 13.71 -3.89 -6.38
N ILE A 60 13.36 -2.77 -7.03
CA ILE A 60 12.17 -2.69 -7.87
C ILE A 60 12.52 -3.29 -9.24
N THR A 61 11.83 -4.37 -9.60
CA THR A 61 12.04 -5.09 -10.89
C THR A 61 11.01 -4.71 -11.95
N ASP A 62 9.85 -4.22 -11.52
CA ASP A 62 8.86 -3.58 -12.38
C ASP A 62 8.32 -2.34 -11.64
N PRO A 63 8.63 -1.11 -12.10
CA PRO A 63 8.23 0.11 -11.42
C PRO A 63 6.73 0.42 -11.55
N GLY A 64 6.02 -0.25 -12.46
CA GLY A 64 4.61 -0.01 -12.71
C GLY A 64 4.32 1.37 -13.31
N GLY A 65 3.10 1.85 -13.06
CA GLY A 65 2.64 3.19 -13.46
C GLY A 65 2.32 3.36 -14.95
N LYS A 66 2.28 2.26 -15.71
CA LYS A 66 1.84 2.24 -17.11
C LYS A 66 0.55 1.46 -17.23
N ASP A 67 -0.37 2.01 -18.02
CA ASP A 67 -1.64 1.35 -18.32
C ASP A 67 -1.45 0.22 -19.34
N ILE A 68 -1.77 -0.97 -18.84
CA ILE A 68 -2.07 -2.28 -19.41
C ILE A 68 -3.36 -2.44 -20.22
N PRO A 69 -3.48 -2.22 -21.54
CA PRO A 69 -4.79 -2.25 -22.19
C PRO A 69 -5.48 -3.60 -22.01
N CYS A 70 -6.69 -3.57 -21.44
CA CYS A 70 -7.55 -4.75 -21.26
C CYS A 70 -8.69 -4.84 -22.30
N GLY A 71 -8.92 -3.77 -23.06
CA GLY A 71 -10.12 -3.58 -23.90
C GLY A 71 -11.17 -2.71 -23.20
N ASP A 72 -12.14 -2.20 -23.96
CA ASP A 72 -13.31 -1.46 -23.46
C ASP A 72 -13.01 -0.25 -22.56
N GLY A 73 -11.95 0.51 -22.86
CA GLY A 73 -11.53 1.65 -22.04
C GLY A 73 -11.04 1.25 -20.64
N LYS A 74 -10.64 -0.02 -20.48
CA LYS A 74 -10.05 -0.53 -19.25
C LYS A 74 -8.57 -0.79 -19.40
N ALA A 75 -7.87 -0.62 -18.28
CA ALA A 75 -6.47 -0.93 -18.15
C ALA A 75 -6.19 -1.69 -16.85
N LYS A 76 -5.05 -2.36 -16.80
CA LYS A 76 -4.44 -2.85 -15.56
C LYS A 76 -3.06 -2.23 -15.36
N GLN A 77 -2.57 -2.23 -14.13
CA GLN A 77 -1.19 -1.86 -13.83
C GLN A 77 -0.48 -3.01 -13.11
N THR A 78 0.84 -3.07 -13.25
CA THR A 78 1.69 -4.05 -12.58
C THR A 78 2.67 -3.37 -11.63
N PHE A 79 3.19 -4.10 -10.66
CA PHE A 79 4.34 -3.67 -9.86
C PHE A 79 5.06 -4.91 -9.36
N ALA A 80 6.39 -4.88 -9.32
CA ALA A 80 7.17 -5.98 -8.79
C ALA A 80 8.44 -5.50 -8.09
N ALA A 81 8.76 -6.17 -6.99
CA ALA A 81 9.99 -5.95 -6.25
C ALA A 81 10.51 -7.26 -5.66
N THR A 82 11.81 -7.29 -5.42
CA THR A 82 12.51 -8.36 -4.71
C THR A 82 13.14 -7.82 -3.44
N GLY A 83 13.53 -8.72 -2.54
CA GLY A 83 14.33 -8.38 -1.37
C GLY A 83 14.90 -9.65 -0.73
N GLU A 84 15.98 -9.50 0.02
CA GLU A 84 16.70 -10.62 0.63
C GLU A 84 16.28 -10.85 2.08
N ASP A 85 16.22 -12.11 2.49
CA ASP A 85 15.96 -12.50 3.87
C ASP A 85 17.28 -12.71 4.65
N LEU A 86 17.32 -12.38 5.94
CA LEU A 86 18.47 -12.64 6.81
C LEU A 86 18.05 -13.34 8.12
N PRO A 87 18.68 -14.48 8.49
CA PRO A 87 19.55 -15.30 7.63
C PRO A 87 18.76 -15.94 6.47
N ALA A 88 19.43 -16.26 5.36
CA ALA A 88 18.78 -16.90 4.22
C ALA A 88 18.11 -18.23 4.63
N ARG A 89 16.80 -18.32 4.43
CA ARG A 89 16.00 -19.52 4.65
C ARG A 89 15.72 -20.24 3.32
N GLY A 90 15.35 -21.52 3.40
CA GLY A 90 14.88 -22.28 2.23
C GLY A 90 13.62 -21.65 1.60
N SER A 91 13.45 -21.86 0.30
CA SER A 91 12.38 -21.27 -0.53
C SER A 91 10.99 -21.39 0.09
N ASP A 92 10.67 -22.57 0.61
CA ASP A 92 9.33 -22.91 1.11
C ASP A 92 8.99 -22.04 2.33
N ALA A 93 9.93 -21.93 3.27
CA ALA A 93 9.79 -21.11 4.47
C ALA A 93 9.68 -19.61 4.16
N LEU A 94 10.23 -19.16 3.03
CA LEU A 94 10.13 -17.76 2.60
C LEU A 94 8.76 -17.43 2.03
N THR A 95 8.21 -18.32 1.20
CA THR A 95 6.87 -18.11 0.62
C THR A 95 5.79 -18.12 1.72
N ASP A 96 5.88 -19.05 2.67
CA ASP A 96 4.99 -19.07 3.85
C ASP A 96 5.15 -17.81 4.71
N ALA A 97 6.37 -17.32 4.87
CA ALA A 97 6.64 -16.10 5.63
C ALA A 97 6.05 -14.85 4.95
N LEU A 98 6.08 -14.78 3.61
CA LEU A 98 5.40 -13.73 2.85
C LEU A 98 3.88 -13.80 3.08
N LEU A 99 3.28 -14.99 2.95
CA LEU A 99 1.84 -15.15 3.15
C LEU A 99 1.41 -14.77 4.57
N GLY A 100 2.19 -15.18 5.58
CA GLY A 100 1.94 -14.82 6.98
C GLY A 100 2.06 -13.31 7.25
N ALA A 101 3.02 -12.63 6.62
CA ALA A 101 3.19 -11.19 6.74
C ALA A 101 2.13 -10.39 5.98
N LEU A 102 1.67 -10.88 4.84
CA LEU A 102 0.68 -10.22 4.01
C LEU A 102 -0.63 -9.93 4.75
N LYS A 103 -1.03 -10.80 5.68
CA LYS A 103 -2.21 -10.59 6.54
C LYS A 103 -2.16 -9.31 7.37
N ARG A 104 -0.96 -8.77 7.67
CA ARG A 104 -0.78 -7.49 8.37
C ARG A 104 -0.77 -6.29 7.43
N VAL A 105 -0.55 -6.50 6.14
CA VAL A 105 -0.55 -5.45 5.12
C VAL A 105 -1.97 -5.17 4.67
N ALA A 106 -2.71 -6.20 4.25
CA ALA A 106 -4.07 -6.08 3.77
C ALA A 106 -4.76 -7.46 3.73
N PRO A 107 -6.11 -7.53 3.72
CA PRO A 107 -6.86 -8.79 3.71
C PRO A 107 -6.84 -9.45 2.32
N TYR A 108 -5.71 -10.05 1.94
CA TYR A 108 -5.61 -10.89 0.75
C TYR A 108 -6.10 -12.31 1.03
N GLU A 109 -6.85 -12.86 0.09
CA GLU A 109 -7.36 -14.22 0.08
C GLU A 109 -6.51 -15.10 -0.82
N LEU A 110 -6.29 -16.36 -0.43
CA LEU A 110 -5.55 -17.33 -1.21
C LEU A 110 -6.41 -17.84 -2.38
N VAL A 111 -5.93 -17.65 -3.61
CA VAL A 111 -6.61 -18.08 -4.84
C VAL A 111 -6.03 -19.38 -5.36
N ALA A 112 -4.73 -19.56 -5.23
CA ALA A 112 -4.05 -20.81 -5.55
C ALA A 112 -2.80 -20.97 -4.68
N SER A 113 -2.65 -22.14 -4.07
CA SER A 113 -1.39 -22.61 -3.48
C SER A 113 -0.81 -23.73 -4.32
N GLY A 114 0.46 -23.59 -4.69
CA GLY A 114 1.25 -24.70 -5.21
C GLY A 114 1.75 -25.61 -4.08
N ARG A 115 2.66 -26.52 -4.43
CA ARG A 115 3.44 -27.30 -3.46
C ARG A 115 4.32 -26.37 -2.59
N PRO A 116 4.86 -26.84 -1.46
CA PRO A 116 5.89 -26.09 -0.74
C PRO A 116 6.99 -25.61 -1.69
N GLY A 117 7.33 -24.31 -1.61
CA GLY A 117 8.32 -23.67 -2.47
C GLY A 117 7.79 -23.14 -3.81
N GLU A 118 6.61 -23.54 -4.24
CA GLU A 118 5.99 -23.00 -5.45
C GLU A 118 5.35 -21.62 -5.19
N PRO A 119 5.23 -20.78 -6.23
CA PRO A 119 4.57 -19.48 -6.11
C PRO A 119 3.12 -19.61 -5.63
N MET A 120 2.72 -18.74 -4.71
CA MET A 120 1.34 -18.63 -4.23
C MET A 120 0.65 -17.42 -4.87
N ARG A 121 -0.60 -17.58 -5.28
CA ARG A 121 -1.43 -16.49 -5.79
C ARG A 121 -2.49 -16.09 -4.77
N VAL A 122 -2.58 -14.79 -4.54
CA VAL A 122 -3.51 -14.18 -3.58
C VAL A 122 -4.19 -12.97 -4.21
N ARG A 123 -5.42 -12.66 -3.78
CA ARG A 123 -6.22 -11.55 -4.31
C ARG A 123 -6.82 -10.73 -3.17
N ASN A 124 -6.91 -9.43 -3.35
CA ASN A 124 -7.65 -8.53 -2.46
C ASN A 124 -8.70 -7.79 -3.29
N SER A 125 -9.94 -8.22 -3.14
CA SER A 125 -11.10 -7.70 -3.88
C SER A 125 -11.40 -6.24 -3.56
N ALA A 126 -11.13 -5.78 -2.33
CA ALA A 126 -11.39 -4.39 -1.93
C ALA A 126 -10.43 -3.40 -2.62
N SER A 127 -9.19 -3.82 -2.87
CA SER A 127 -8.20 -3.01 -3.59
C SER A 127 -8.13 -3.32 -5.09
N HIS A 128 -8.89 -4.31 -5.58
CA HIS A 128 -8.82 -4.81 -6.96
C HIS A 128 -7.39 -5.19 -7.39
N THR A 129 -6.65 -5.89 -6.52
CA THR A 129 -5.27 -6.32 -6.79
C THR A 129 -5.07 -7.81 -6.56
N SER A 130 -4.11 -8.39 -7.30
CA SER A 130 -3.63 -9.75 -7.12
C SER A 130 -2.11 -9.77 -7.00
N LEU A 131 -1.59 -10.64 -6.12
CA LEU A 131 -0.16 -10.85 -5.94
C LEU A 131 0.22 -12.29 -6.25
N THR A 132 1.43 -12.46 -6.77
CA THR A 132 2.16 -13.72 -6.81
C THR A 132 3.33 -13.61 -5.84
N LEU A 133 3.30 -14.44 -4.81
CA LEU A 133 4.35 -14.55 -3.79
C LEU A 133 5.25 -15.71 -4.16
N ALA A 134 6.53 -15.46 -4.31
CA ALA A 134 7.51 -16.48 -4.62
C ALA A 134 8.81 -16.22 -3.86
N SER A 135 9.70 -17.20 -3.92
CA SER A 135 11.05 -17.11 -3.42
C SER A 135 12.01 -17.78 -4.40
N SER A 136 13.28 -17.43 -4.32
CA SER A 136 14.35 -18.17 -5.03
C SER A 136 15.18 -18.98 -4.04
N GLU A 137 15.93 -19.96 -4.56
CA GLU A 137 16.81 -20.81 -3.76
C GLU A 137 17.92 -20.03 -3.02
N SER A 138 18.23 -18.80 -3.45
CA SER A 138 19.24 -17.95 -2.82
C SER A 138 18.71 -17.10 -1.66
N GLY A 139 17.54 -17.41 -1.11
CA GLY A 139 17.00 -16.71 0.05
C GLY A 139 16.30 -15.37 -0.27
N GLN A 140 15.94 -15.15 -1.54
CA GLN A 140 15.33 -13.90 -2.00
C GLN A 140 13.80 -14.03 -2.08
N TYR A 141 13.09 -13.05 -1.51
CA TYR A 141 11.67 -12.81 -1.75
C TYR A 141 11.45 -12.24 -3.16
N VAL A 142 10.43 -12.75 -3.85
CA VAL A 142 9.99 -12.25 -5.15
C VAL A 142 8.50 -11.97 -5.06
N VAL A 143 8.12 -10.70 -5.14
CA VAL A 143 6.73 -10.28 -5.06
C VAL A 143 6.36 -9.54 -6.34
N ARG A 144 5.40 -10.10 -7.07
CA ARG A 144 4.84 -9.52 -8.29
C ARG A 144 3.36 -9.30 -8.07
N GLY A 145 2.80 -8.26 -8.64
CA GLY A 145 1.37 -8.12 -8.64
C GLY A 145 0.84 -7.31 -9.81
N GLU A 146 -0.47 -7.35 -9.92
CA GLU A 146 -1.24 -6.67 -10.94
C GLU A 146 -2.58 -6.22 -10.38
N THR A 147 -3.13 -5.15 -10.95
CA THR A 147 -4.51 -4.75 -10.71
C THR A 147 -5.45 -5.58 -11.59
N GLU A 148 -6.72 -5.58 -11.22
CA GLU A 148 -7.78 -5.98 -12.15
C GLU A 148 -7.85 -5.01 -13.34
N CYS A 149 -8.61 -5.40 -14.36
CA CYS A 149 -8.94 -4.51 -15.46
C CYS A 149 -10.00 -3.50 -15.00
N LEU A 150 -9.55 -2.29 -14.73
CA LEU A 150 -10.33 -1.18 -14.19
C LEU A 150 -10.41 -0.07 -15.22
N THR A 151 -11.28 0.91 -15.02
CA THR A 151 -11.35 2.09 -15.89
C THR A 151 -9.98 2.74 -16.01
N SER A 152 -9.55 3.00 -17.24
CA SER A 152 -8.39 3.86 -17.50
C SER A 152 -8.76 5.29 -17.11
N HIS A 153 -7.77 6.08 -16.69
CA HIS A 153 -7.95 7.50 -16.35
C HIS A 153 -8.40 8.32 -17.56
#